data_AF-A0A4Y7U403-F1
#
_entry.id   AF-A0A4Y7U403-F1
#
_cell.length_a   1.000
_cell.length_b   1.000
_cell.length_c   1.000
_cell.angle_alpha   90.00
_cell.angle_beta   90.00
_cell.angle_gamma   90.00
#
_symmetry.space_group_name_H-M   'P 1'
#
loop_
_entity.id
_entity.type
_entity.pdbx_description
1 polymer ?
#
loop_
_entity_poly.entity_id
_entity_poly.type
_entity_poly.pdbx_seq_one_letter_code
_entity_poly.pdbx_strand_id
1 'polypeptide(L)'
;WATNSIPFGETCKATIPEIETISFMNVWYNGDVVKFGNKKLFDKKIMVSDNGFFDIFPFEVLKGARKDILKEKFSVAISEEQADLLFRNEDPIGKSITYNNESYVVKSIYRISRPSSFEPNYVFSGIRRPESG
;
A
#
# COMPACT_ATOMS: atom_id res chain seq x y z
N TRP A 1 -13.26 -16.65 -5.61
CA TRP A 1 -11.87 -16.55 -5.10
C TRP A 1 -11.93 -16.78 -3.61
N ALA A 2 -11.01 -17.58 -3.06
CA ALA A 2 -11.00 -17.86 -1.62
C ALA A 2 -10.38 -16.66 -0.88
N THR A 3 -11.05 -16.19 0.16
CA THR A 3 -10.48 -15.25 1.13
C THR A 3 -10.23 -16.01 2.43
N ASN A 4 -9.08 -15.78 3.03
CA ASN A 4 -8.78 -16.32 4.36
C ASN A 4 -8.97 -15.23 5.40
N SER A 5 -9.47 -15.61 6.57
CA SER A 5 -9.61 -14.69 7.69
C SER A 5 -8.23 -14.35 8.26
N ILE A 6 -8.10 -13.14 8.83
CA ILE A 6 -6.86 -12.74 9.52
C ILE A 6 -6.45 -13.78 10.59
N PRO A 7 -7.37 -14.27 11.47
CA PRO A 7 -7.02 -15.30 12.45
C PRO A 7 -6.47 -16.59 11.84
N PHE A 8 -6.96 -17.00 10.66
CA PHE A 8 -6.43 -18.18 9.98
C PHE A 8 -4.98 -17.96 9.54
N GLY A 9 -4.69 -16.83 8.89
CA GLY A 9 -3.32 -16.51 8.46
C GLY A 9 -2.35 -16.41 9.63
N GLU A 10 -2.75 -15.76 10.73
CA GLU A 10 -1.97 -15.68 11.97
C GLU A 10 -1.74 -17.06 12.59
N THR A 11 -2.76 -17.91 12.61
CA THR A 11 -2.63 -19.29 13.11
C THR A 11 -1.63 -20.07 12.27
N CYS A 12 -1.72 -20.00 10.94
CA CYS A 12 -0.76 -20.64 10.06
C CYS A 12 0.67 -20.15 10.34
N LYS A 13 0.88 -18.84 10.46
CA LYS A 13 2.18 -18.27 10.78
C LYS A 13 2.72 -18.74 12.15
N ALA A 14 1.84 -18.96 13.12
CA ALA A 14 2.21 -19.44 14.45
C ALA A 14 2.47 -20.96 14.51
N THR A 15 1.80 -21.76 13.68
CA THR A 15 1.84 -23.24 13.76
C THR A 15 2.64 -23.91 12.67
N ILE A 16 2.97 -23.21 11.57
CA ILE A 16 3.73 -23.75 10.43
C ILE A 16 5.08 -23.01 10.37
N PRO A 17 6.17 -23.62 10.88
CA PRO A 17 7.48 -22.98 10.98
C PRO A 17 8.05 -22.47 9.65
N GLU A 18 7.68 -23.11 8.54
CA GLU A 18 8.16 -22.78 7.20
C GLU A 18 7.54 -21.49 6.64
N ILE A 19 6.47 -20.96 7.24
CA ILE A 19 5.89 -19.68 6.84
C ILE A 19 6.77 -18.56 7.40
N GLU A 20 7.55 -17.90 6.53
CA GLU A 20 8.44 -16.80 6.92
C GLU A 20 7.71 -15.47 7.13
N THR A 21 6.75 -15.13 6.28
CA THR A 21 6.02 -13.86 6.33
C THR A 21 4.59 -14.04 5.84
N ILE A 22 3.66 -13.28 6.42
CA ILE A 22 2.28 -13.14 5.94
C ILE A 22 1.94 -11.66 5.78
N SER A 23 1.08 -11.36 4.82
CA SER A 23 0.49 -10.04 4.63
C SER A 23 -0.96 -10.20 4.19
N PHE A 24 -1.80 -9.30 4.67
CA PHE A 24 -3.21 -9.22 4.30
C PHE A 24 -3.45 -8.01 3.40
N MET A 25 -4.29 -8.22 2.38
CA MET A 25 -4.64 -7.21 1.39
C MET A 25 -6.06 -7.46 0.87
N ASN A 26 -6.67 -6.44 0.29
CA ASN A 26 -7.92 -6.60 -0.43
C ASN A 26 -7.73 -7.53 -1.64
N VAL A 27 -8.79 -8.26 -1.99
CA VAL A 27 -8.74 -9.27 -3.06
C VAL A 27 -8.52 -8.64 -4.44
N TRP A 28 -9.07 -7.44 -4.65
CA TRP A 28 -9.04 -6.73 -5.92
C TRP A 28 -8.49 -5.34 -5.76
N TYR A 29 -8.01 -4.79 -6.86
CA TYR A 29 -7.86 -3.35 -6.94
C TYR A 29 -9.21 -2.66 -6.80
N ASN A 30 -9.20 -1.58 -6.05
CA ASN A 30 -10.29 -0.62 -6.01
C ASN A 30 -10.13 0.39 -7.13
N GLY A 31 -11.26 0.87 -7.64
CA GLY A 31 -11.33 2.00 -8.54
C GLY A 31 -11.98 3.19 -7.85
N ASP A 32 -11.24 4.27 -7.62
CA ASP A 32 -11.76 5.45 -6.90
C ASP A 32 -10.94 6.71 -7.21
N VAL A 33 -11.44 7.85 -6.72
CA VAL A 33 -10.79 9.16 -6.83
C VAL A 33 -9.81 9.37 -5.68
N VAL A 34 -8.55 9.60 -6.05
CA VAL A 34 -7.50 10.13 -5.17
C VAL A 34 -7.38 11.64 -5.39
N LYS A 35 -7.28 12.41 -4.29
CA LYS A 35 -7.24 13.87 -4.35
C LYS A 35 -5.97 14.44 -3.73
N PHE A 36 -5.46 15.52 -4.29
CA PHE A 36 -4.38 16.33 -3.73
C PHE A 36 -4.63 17.81 -4.02
N GLY A 37 -4.90 18.59 -2.96
CA GLY A 37 -5.37 19.97 -3.12
C GLY A 37 -6.63 20.03 -4.01
N ASN A 38 -6.55 20.79 -5.10
CA ASN A 38 -7.65 20.90 -6.08
C ASN A 38 -7.64 19.81 -7.17
N LYS A 39 -6.59 18.98 -7.22
CA LYS A 39 -6.46 17.90 -8.22
C LYS A 39 -7.24 16.67 -7.77
N LYS A 40 -7.91 16.03 -8.72
CA LYS A 40 -8.64 14.77 -8.55
C LYS A 40 -8.23 13.82 -9.66
N LEU A 41 -7.81 12.62 -9.31
CA LEU A 41 -7.41 11.59 -10.26
C LEU A 41 -8.20 10.32 -9.96
N PHE A 42 -8.87 9.77 -10.97
CA PHE A 42 -9.50 8.47 -10.86
C PHE A 42 -8.49 7.39 -11.21
N ASP A 43 -8.21 6.49 -10.27
CA ASP A 43 -7.28 5.37 -10.45
C ASP A 43 -8.02 4.04 -10.31
N LYS A 44 -7.56 3.00 -11.02
CA LYS A 44 -8.18 1.66 -11.06
C LYS A 44 -7.33 0.57 -10.42
N LYS A 45 -6.13 0.92 -9.94
CA LYS A 45 -5.13 0.02 -9.38
C LYS A 45 -4.80 0.43 -7.93
N ILE A 46 -5.83 0.75 -7.15
CA ILE A 46 -5.69 1.08 -5.73
C ILE A 46 -5.71 -0.22 -4.92
N MET A 47 -4.68 -0.45 -4.11
CA MET A 47 -4.61 -1.56 -3.16
C MET A 47 -4.69 -1.04 -1.73
N VAL A 48 -5.33 -1.82 -0.86
CA VAL A 48 -5.33 -1.60 0.60
C VAL A 48 -4.75 -2.84 1.24
N SER A 49 -3.74 -2.66 2.09
CA SER A 49 -3.03 -3.75 2.74
C SER A 49 -2.75 -3.46 4.22
N ASP A 50 -2.16 -4.46 4.87
CA ASP A 50 -1.45 -4.29 6.12
C ASP A 50 -0.01 -3.79 5.89
N ASN A 51 0.76 -3.72 6.98
CA ASN A 51 2.14 -3.25 6.97
C ASN A 51 3.17 -4.27 6.46
N GLY A 52 2.80 -5.54 6.24
CA GLY A 52 3.69 -6.59 5.73
C GLY A 52 3.79 -6.63 4.21
N PHE A 53 3.01 -5.82 3.49
CA PHE A 53 2.93 -5.88 2.04
C PHE A 53 4.30 -5.71 1.34
N PHE A 54 5.08 -4.72 1.77
CA PHE A 54 6.40 -4.44 1.18
C PHE A 54 7.52 -5.38 1.67
N ASP A 55 7.24 -6.25 2.65
CA ASP A 55 8.14 -7.33 3.04
C ASP A 55 8.03 -8.52 2.06
N ILE A 56 6.88 -8.67 1.40
CA ILE A 56 6.60 -9.74 0.44
C ILE A 56 6.85 -9.28 -1.00
N PHE A 57 6.43 -8.07 -1.35
CA PHE A 57 6.57 -7.54 -2.71
C PHE A 57 7.81 -6.62 -2.81
N PRO A 58 8.89 -7.04 -3.51
CA PRO A 58 10.15 -6.33 -3.53
C PRO A 58 10.15 -5.17 -4.54
N PHE A 59 9.25 -4.20 -4.36
CA PHE A 59 9.24 -2.99 -5.19
C PHE A 59 10.46 -2.12 -4.87
N GLU A 60 11.10 -1.58 -5.93
CA GLU A 60 12.21 -0.65 -5.76
C GLU A 60 11.68 0.68 -5.21
N VAL A 61 12.07 1.05 -4.00
CA VAL A 61 11.74 2.35 -3.40
C VAL A 61 12.68 3.43 -3.95
N LEU A 62 12.12 4.38 -4.69
CA LEU A 62 12.84 5.50 -5.29
C LEU A 62 13.04 6.64 -4.28
N LYS A 63 12.05 6.86 -3.40
CA LYS A 63 12.07 7.96 -2.43
C LYS A 63 11.26 7.64 -1.18
N GLY A 64 11.67 8.21 -0.04
CA GLY A 64 10.96 8.08 1.24
C GLY A 64 11.40 6.88 2.07
N ALA A 65 10.48 6.32 2.84
CA ALA A 65 10.76 5.19 3.72
C ALA A 65 11.02 3.89 2.93
N ARG A 66 12.04 3.13 3.32
CA ARG A 66 12.35 1.81 2.71
C ARG A 66 11.85 0.63 3.53
N LYS A 67 11.50 0.88 4.79
CA LYS A 67 11.01 -0.09 5.77
C LYS A 67 9.86 0.55 6.52
N ASP A 68 8.98 -0.26 7.10
CA ASP A 68 7.83 0.22 7.90
C ASP A 68 6.93 1.21 7.13
N ILE A 69 6.88 1.10 5.79
CA ILE A 69 6.22 2.07 4.89
C ILE A 69 4.75 2.29 5.27
N LEU A 70 4.04 1.21 5.62
CA LEU A 70 2.63 1.22 5.96
C LEU A 70 2.36 0.95 7.46
N LYS A 71 3.38 1.12 8.31
CA LYS A 71 3.27 0.86 9.76
C LYS A 71 2.40 1.88 10.47
N GLU A 72 2.52 3.14 10.07
CA GLU A 72 1.70 4.22 10.61
C GLU A 72 0.28 4.15 10.02
N LYS A 73 -0.72 4.49 10.84
CA LYS A 73 -2.08 4.67 10.36
C LYS A 73 -2.12 5.80 9.33
N PHE A 74 -3.01 5.65 8.37
CA PHE A 74 -3.22 6.64 7.32
C PHE A 74 -1.92 6.97 6.56
N SER A 75 -1.20 5.93 6.17
CA SER A 75 -0.02 6.02 5.32
C SER A 75 -0.31 5.47 3.92
N VAL A 76 0.43 5.96 2.93
CA VAL A 76 0.31 5.48 1.55
C VAL A 76 1.69 5.44 0.88
N ALA A 77 1.87 4.40 0.08
CA ALA A 77 2.94 4.32 -0.91
C ALA A 77 2.35 4.53 -2.30
N ILE A 78 3.04 5.27 -3.15
CA ILE A 78 2.56 5.63 -4.50
C ILE A 78 3.58 5.20 -5.55
N SER A 79 3.10 4.78 -6.73
CA SER A 79 4.01 4.51 -7.85
C SER A 79 4.62 5.81 -8.40
N GLU A 80 5.81 5.71 -9.01
CA GLU A 80 6.51 6.82 -9.69
C GLU A 80 5.57 7.56 -10.65
N GLU A 81 4.86 6.82 -11.51
CA GLU A 81 3.91 7.37 -12.49
C GLU A 81 2.80 8.21 -11.82
N GLN A 82 2.25 7.74 -10.70
CA GLN A 82 1.19 8.45 -9.99
C GLN A 82 1.71 9.65 -9.19
N ALA A 83 2.92 9.56 -8.65
CA ALA A 83 3.58 10.69 -8.01
C ALA A 83 3.74 11.85 -9.00
N ASP A 84 4.22 11.56 -10.21
CA ASP A 84 4.43 12.55 -11.26
C ASP A 84 3.11 13.16 -11.74
N LEU A 85 2.05 12.36 -11.90
CA LEU A 85 0.74 12.88 -12.31
C LEU A 85 0.12 13.81 -11.26
N LEU A 86 0.16 13.41 -9.99
CA LEU A 86 -0.55 14.11 -8.92
C LEU A 86 0.24 15.33 -8.42
N PHE A 87 1.57 15.21 -8.27
CA PHE A 87 2.42 16.23 -7.68
C PHE A 87 3.24 17.02 -8.71
N ARG A 88 3.45 16.48 -9.92
CA ARG A 88 4.28 17.07 -10.98
C ARG A 88 5.71 17.35 -10.52
N ASN A 89 6.01 18.59 -10.14
CA ASN A 89 7.35 19.02 -9.72
C ASN A 89 7.47 19.15 -8.20
N GLU A 90 6.40 18.85 -7.47
CA GLU A 90 6.38 18.94 -6.03
C GLU A 90 6.84 17.63 -5.38
N ASP A 91 7.61 17.71 -4.29
CA ASP A 91 7.96 16.54 -3.49
C ASP A 91 6.69 15.95 -2.83
N PRO A 92 6.31 14.69 -3.11
CA PRO A 92 5.14 14.09 -2.50
C PRO A 92 5.38 13.60 -1.08
N ILE A 93 6.63 13.29 -0.69
CA ILE A 93 6.92 12.67 0.61
C ILE A 93 6.49 13.60 1.75
N GLY A 94 5.75 13.05 2.71
CA GLY A 94 5.23 13.78 3.86
C GLY A 94 3.98 14.61 3.56
N LYS A 95 3.54 14.70 2.29
CA LYS A 95 2.29 15.37 1.94
C LYS A 95 1.10 14.43 2.10
N SER A 96 -0.06 15.03 2.33
CA SER A 96 -1.31 14.30 2.46
C SER A 96 -2.09 14.25 1.15
N ILE A 97 -2.57 13.07 0.79
CA ILE A 97 -3.57 12.85 -0.26
C ILE A 97 -4.88 12.34 0.37
N THR A 98 -6.02 12.57 -0.28
CA THR A 98 -7.31 12.10 0.21
C THR A 98 -7.79 10.91 -0.61
N TYR A 99 -8.18 9.84 0.08
CA TYR A 99 -8.82 8.66 -0.48
C TYR A 99 -9.96 8.23 0.44
N ASN A 100 -11.13 7.94 -0.13
CA ASN A 100 -12.35 7.57 0.63
C ASN A 100 -12.65 8.53 1.81
N ASN A 101 -12.55 9.84 1.55
CA ASN A 101 -12.72 10.93 2.53
C ASN A 101 -11.74 10.95 3.72
N GLU A 102 -10.73 10.08 3.72
CA GLU A 102 -9.68 10.02 4.74
C GLU A 102 -8.38 10.61 4.19
N SER A 103 -7.56 11.20 5.06
CA SER A 103 -6.30 11.84 4.69
C SER A 103 -5.12 10.91 4.97
N TYR A 104 -4.35 10.57 3.94
CA TYR A 104 -3.19 9.67 4.02
C TYR A 104 -1.90 10.41 3.71
N VAL A 105 -0.86 10.18 4.52
CA VAL A 105 0.47 10.74 4.33
C VAL A 105 1.27 9.85 3.39
N VAL A 106 1.83 10.44 2.34
CA VAL A 106 2.71 9.73 1.41
C VAL A 106 4.04 9.45 2.11
N LYS A 107 4.34 8.16 2.32
CA LYS A 107 5.57 7.70 2.98
C LYS A 107 6.66 7.33 2.00
N SER A 108 6.28 6.81 0.83
CA SER A 108 7.24 6.29 -0.15
C SER A 108 6.73 6.40 -1.59
N ILE A 109 7.69 6.57 -2.51
CA ILE A 109 7.49 6.40 -3.95
C ILE A 109 8.22 5.13 -4.38
N TYR A 110 7.56 4.25 -5.12
CA TYR A 110 8.17 3.01 -5.63
C TYR A 110 8.03 2.87 -7.14
N ARG A 111 8.89 2.04 -7.72
CA ARG A 111 8.86 1.68 -9.13
C ARG A 111 8.16 0.34 -9.34
N ILE A 112 7.30 0.29 -10.35
CA ILE A 112 6.70 -0.95 -10.83
C ILE A 112 7.54 -1.44 -12.01
N SER A 113 8.27 -2.54 -11.84
CA SER A 113 9.02 -3.17 -12.92
C SER A 113 8.08 -3.97 -13.82
N ARG A 114 8.09 -3.71 -15.14
CA ARG A 114 7.22 -4.39 -16.11
C ARG A 114 8.00 -5.44 -16.92
N PRO A 115 7.39 -6.58 -17.27
CA PRO A 115 6.01 -6.97 -16.96
C PRO A 115 5.86 -7.43 -15.50
N SER A 116 4.74 -7.08 -14.85
CA SER A 116 4.37 -7.59 -13.53
C SER A 116 2.90 -8.02 -13.52
N SER A 117 2.60 -9.11 -12.82
CA SER A 117 1.22 -9.57 -12.58
C SER A 117 0.50 -8.72 -11.51
N PHE A 118 1.27 -8.00 -10.69
CA PHE A 118 0.76 -7.13 -9.62
C PHE A 118 1.41 -5.74 -9.71
N GLU A 119 0.59 -4.73 -10.01
CA GLU A 119 0.99 -3.38 -10.38
C GLU A 119 0.13 -2.33 -9.66
N PRO A 120 0.08 -2.31 -8.33
CA PRO A 120 -0.68 -1.30 -7.60
C PRO A 120 -0.10 0.06 -7.93
N ASN A 121 -0.96 1.03 -8.25
CA ASN A 121 -0.58 2.42 -8.41
C ASN A 121 -0.52 3.14 -7.05
N TYR A 122 -1.34 2.68 -6.11
CA TYR A 122 -1.38 3.13 -4.72
C TYR A 122 -1.48 1.92 -3.81
N VAL A 123 -0.75 1.94 -2.70
CA VAL A 123 -0.94 0.98 -1.59
C VAL A 123 -1.22 1.78 -0.33
N PHE A 124 -2.47 1.76 0.11
CA PHE A 124 -2.92 2.43 1.33
C PHE A 124 -2.86 1.48 2.53
N SER A 125 -2.43 2.00 3.68
CA SER A 125 -2.63 1.31 4.95
C SER A 125 -4.14 1.23 5.22
N GLY A 126 -4.65 0.08 5.62
CA GLY A 126 -6.07 -0.01 6.03
C GLY A 126 -6.46 -1.31 6.68
N ILE A 127 -5.67 -2.37 6.51
CA ILE A 127 -5.88 -3.64 7.19
C ILE A 127 -5.00 -3.67 8.43
N ARG A 128 -5.60 -3.94 9.59
CA ARG A 128 -4.89 -4.04 10.87
C ARG A 128 -4.68 -5.50 11.22
N ARG A 129 -3.44 -5.86 11.51
CA ARG A 129 -3.13 -7.10 12.23
C ARG A 129 -3.44 -6.88 13.71
N PRO A 130 -4.06 -7.85 14.40
CA PRO A 130 -4.05 -7.85 15.86
C PRO A 130 -2.58 -7.86 16.30
N GLU A 131 -2.19 -6.91 17.15
CA GLU A 131 -0.85 -6.94 17.74
C GLU A 131 -0.75 -8.25 18.53
N SER A 132 0.25 -9.07 18.20
CA SER A 132 0.59 -10.25 18.99
C SER A 132 1.10 -9.74 20.34
N GLY A 133 0.21 -9.74 21.34
CA GLY A 133 0.57 -9.47 22.73
C GLY A 133 1.43 -10.58 23.33
#